data_AF-A0A848IXE1-F1
#
_entry.id   AF-A0A848IXE1-F1
#
_cell.length_a   1.000
_cell.length_b   1.000
_cell.length_c   1.000
_cell.angle_alpha   90.00
_cell.angle_beta   90.00
_cell.angle_gamma   90.00
#
_symmetry.space_group_name_H-M   'P 1'
#
loop_
_entity.id
_entity.type
_entity.pdbx_description
1 polymer ?
#
loop_
_entity_poly.entity_id
_entity_poly.type
_entity_poly.pdbx_seq_one_letter_code
_entity_poly.pdbx_strand_id
1 'polypeptide(L)'
;MFVGILSEQVKIDWGTLADVQFNQVYDNQLETYFTEPTFGPKVKAIDGKEVIIEGYVIPMDVEKGDFVLSKNPFANCFFCGNAGPETVMELNLKPGHKKFKTDDYVVFKGKFRLNKTDIYHLNYILDEADVVN
;
A
#
# COMPACT_ATOMS: atom_id res chain seq x y z
N MET A 1 28.94 10.55 -20.78
CA MET A 1 28.99 10.02 -19.41
C MET A 1 27.66 10.35 -18.75
N PHE A 2 26.73 9.41 -18.67
CA PHE A 2 25.54 9.58 -17.86
C PHE A 2 25.91 9.17 -16.43
N VAL A 3 25.99 10.14 -15.53
CA VAL A 3 26.11 9.89 -14.11
C VAL A 3 24.78 9.26 -13.68
N GLY A 4 24.78 7.95 -13.52
CA GLY A 4 23.67 7.24 -12.92
C GLY A 4 23.52 7.73 -11.48
N ILE A 5 22.45 8.46 -11.21
CA ILE A 5 22.03 8.77 -9.85
C ILE A 5 21.71 7.42 -9.22
N LEU A 6 22.58 6.95 -8.31
CA LEU A 6 22.24 5.90 -7.36
C LEU A 6 21.10 6.47 -6.51
N SER A 7 19.86 6.20 -6.90
CA SER A 7 18.72 6.46 -6.04
C SER A 7 18.90 5.59 -4.80
N GLU A 8 19.17 6.22 -3.66
CA GLU A 8 19.20 5.56 -2.37
C GLU A 8 17.83 4.94 -2.15
N GLN A 9 17.77 3.61 -2.15
CA GLN A 9 16.51 2.88 -2.04
C GLN A 9 15.91 3.17 -0.66
N VAL A 10 14.75 3.82 -0.63
CA VAL A 10 14.12 4.21 0.63
C VAL A 10 13.42 2.98 1.21
N LYS A 11 14.11 2.24 2.09
CA LYS A 11 13.47 1.15 2.84
C LYS A 11 12.54 1.74 3.89
N ILE A 12 11.29 1.32 3.86
CA ILE A 12 10.25 1.74 4.81
C ILE A 12 9.71 0.52 5.55
N ASP A 13 8.99 0.77 6.64
CA ASP A 13 8.27 -0.24 7.40
C ASP A 13 6.84 0.21 7.68
N TRP A 14 6.03 -0.71 8.22
CA TRP A 14 4.65 -0.41 8.62
C TRP A 14 4.55 0.61 9.76
N GLY A 15 5.64 0.84 10.52
CA GLY A 15 5.69 1.90 11.53
C GLY A 15 5.78 3.30 10.91
N THR A 16 6.39 3.42 9.73
CA THR A 16 6.38 4.63 8.92
C THR A 16 4.96 4.95 8.46
N LEU A 17 4.25 3.94 7.94
CA LEU A 17 2.88 4.05 7.43
C LEU A 17 1.81 4.26 8.53
N ALA A 18 2.16 4.00 9.79
CA ALA A 18 1.28 4.28 10.93
C ALA A 18 1.21 5.78 11.29
N ASP A 19 2.02 6.64 10.66
CA ASP A 19 1.92 8.11 10.82
C ASP A 19 0.77 8.67 9.96
N VAL A 20 -0.45 8.29 10.33
CA VAL A 20 -1.71 8.69 9.71
C VAL A 20 -2.80 8.75 10.79
N GLN A 21 -3.73 9.68 10.63
CA GLN A 21 -4.94 9.76 11.45
C GLN A 21 -6.17 9.59 10.57
N PHE A 22 -7.22 8.99 11.12
CA PHE A 22 -8.45 8.71 10.38
C PHE A 22 -9.61 9.49 10.98
N ASN A 23 -10.25 10.33 10.18
CA ASN A 23 -11.38 11.15 10.60
C ASN A 23 -12.65 10.69 9.89
N GLN A 24 -13.76 10.61 10.64
CA GLN A 24 -15.07 10.34 10.04
C GLN A 24 -15.59 11.60 9.39
N VAL A 25 -15.89 11.52 8.09
CA VAL A 25 -16.48 12.60 7.30
C VAL A 25 -17.79 12.10 6.72
N TYR A 26 -18.85 12.90 6.83
CA TYR A 26 -20.14 12.56 6.25
C TYR A 26 -20.15 12.92 4.76
N ASP A 27 -20.38 11.94 3.89
CA ASP A 27 -20.61 12.16 2.47
C ASP A 27 -22.11 12.34 2.22
N ASN A 28 -22.50 13.53 1.76
CA ASN A 28 -23.90 13.86 1.48
C ASN A 28 -24.46 13.14 0.25
N GLN A 29 -23.61 12.70 -0.70
CA GLN A 29 -24.04 12.00 -1.91
C GLN A 29 -24.29 10.52 -1.64
N LEU A 30 -23.46 9.91 -0.81
CA LEU A 30 -23.56 8.51 -0.42
C LEU A 30 -24.40 8.31 0.85
N GLU A 31 -24.86 9.39 1.48
CA GLU A 31 -25.62 9.42 2.73
C GLU A 31 -24.98 8.56 3.83
N THR A 32 -23.65 8.58 3.91
CA THR A 32 -22.89 7.71 4.81
C THR A 32 -21.63 8.38 5.34
N TYR A 33 -21.07 7.86 6.43
CA TYR A 33 -19.78 8.27 6.93
C TYR A 33 -18.67 7.50 6.21
N PHE A 34 -17.67 8.22 5.70
CA PHE A 34 -16.44 7.66 5.21
C PHE A 34 -15.27 8.06 6.11
N THR A 35 -14.24 7.24 6.08
CA THR A 35 -13.04 7.45 6.86
C THR A 35 -11.98 8.12 5.98
N GLU A 36 -11.70 9.40 6.22
CA GLU A 36 -10.69 10.14 5.47
C GLU A 36 -9.32 10.09 6.17
N PRO A 37 -8.24 9.70 5.47
CA PRO A 37 -6.90 9.73 6.03
C PRO A 37 -6.32 11.16 6.07
N THR A 38 -5.68 11.48 7.19
CA THR A 38 -4.82 12.64 7.38
C THR A 38 -3.39 12.15 7.57
N PHE A 39 -2.61 12.17 6.49
CA PHE A 39 -1.23 11.68 6.50
C PHE A 39 -0.29 12.62 7.27
N GLY A 40 0.52 12.04 8.15
CA GLY A 40 1.56 12.74 8.89
C GLY A 40 2.83 12.98 8.07
N PRO A 41 3.80 13.71 8.64
CA PRO A 41 5.01 14.12 7.94
C PRO A 41 5.88 12.94 7.46
N LYS A 42 5.91 11.81 8.16
CA LYS A 42 6.74 10.66 7.76
C LYS A 42 6.23 10.03 6.47
N VAL A 43 4.92 9.80 6.38
CA VAL A 43 4.31 9.21 5.17
C VAL A 43 4.34 10.20 4.01
N LYS A 44 4.06 11.49 4.27
CA LYS A 44 4.17 12.53 3.24
C LYS A 44 5.59 12.66 2.67
N ALA A 45 6.61 12.44 3.49
CA ALA A 45 8.00 12.54 3.04
C ALA A 45 8.42 11.44 2.04
N ILE A 46 7.65 10.35 1.92
CA ILE A 46 7.91 9.25 0.99
C ILE A 46 6.96 9.22 -0.21
N ASP A 47 5.95 10.10 -0.25
CA ASP A 47 5.02 10.20 -1.37
C ASP A 47 5.75 10.51 -2.68
N GLY A 48 5.44 9.74 -3.72
CA GLY A 48 6.06 9.81 -5.04
C GLY A 48 7.47 9.20 -5.15
N LYS A 49 8.06 8.69 -4.07
CA LYS A 49 9.41 8.08 -4.08
C LYS A 49 9.36 6.60 -4.40
N GLU A 50 10.47 6.08 -4.95
CA GLU A 50 10.68 4.63 -5.02
C GLU A 50 11.04 4.11 -3.61
N VAL A 51 10.24 3.18 -3.09
CA VAL A 51 10.39 2.61 -1.75
C VAL A 51 10.54 1.10 -1.82
N ILE A 52 11.09 0.52 -0.75
CA ILE A 52 11.11 -0.93 -0.52
C ILE A 52 10.34 -1.23 0.76
N ILE A 53 9.39 -2.17 0.67
CA ILE A 53 8.56 -2.61 1.79
C ILE A 53 8.32 -4.12 1.71
N GLU A 54 8.17 -4.75 2.87
CA GLU A 54 7.91 -6.17 3.01
C GLU A 54 6.58 -6.44 3.71
N GLY A 55 5.92 -7.53 3.34
CA GLY A 55 4.65 -7.93 3.92
C GLY A 55 4.07 -9.21 3.30
N TYR A 56 2.85 -9.53 3.72
CA TYR A 56 2.10 -10.70 3.24
C TYR A 56 1.26 -10.33 2.03
N VAL A 57 1.35 -11.09 0.95
CA VAL A 57 0.53 -10.89 -0.24
C VAL A 57 -0.85 -11.50 -0.04
N ILE A 58 -1.89 -10.74 -0.39
CA ILE A 58 -3.28 -11.15 -0.40
C ILE A 58 -3.83 -10.90 -1.81
N PRO A 59 -3.97 -11.94 -2.65
CA PRO A 59 -4.65 -11.83 -3.93
C PRO A 59 -6.16 -11.71 -3.69
N MET A 60 -6.72 -10.53 -3.93
CA MET A 60 -8.16 -10.26 -3.74
C MET A 60 -8.97 -10.74 -4.95
N ASP A 61 -8.50 -10.42 -6.15
CA ASP A 61 -9.05 -10.91 -7.42
C ASP A 61 -7.91 -11.04 -8.45
N VAL A 62 -7.44 -12.27 -8.62
CA VAL A 62 -6.31 -12.57 -9.52
C VAL A 62 -6.66 -12.31 -10.99
N GLU A 63 -7.94 -12.42 -11.38
CA GLU A 63 -8.37 -12.19 -12.76
C GLU A 63 -8.39 -10.69 -13.09
N LYS A 64 -8.74 -9.85 -12.11
CA LYS A 64 -8.68 -8.39 -12.24
C LYS A 64 -7.29 -7.80 -11.96
N GLY A 65 -6.39 -8.57 -11.37
CA GLY A 65 -5.07 -8.10 -10.96
C GLY A 65 -5.07 -7.34 -9.64
N ASP A 66 -6.08 -7.57 -8.79
CA ASP A 66 -6.23 -6.92 -7.50
C ASP A 66 -5.38 -7.65 -6.45
N PHE A 67 -4.24 -7.06 -6.09
CA PHE A 67 -3.32 -7.57 -5.08
C PHE A 67 -3.12 -6.55 -3.96
N VAL A 68 -3.02 -7.06 -2.74
CA VAL A 68 -2.74 -6.24 -1.56
C VAL A 68 -1.52 -6.79 -0.83
N LEU A 69 -0.66 -5.89 -0.37
CA LEU A 69 0.36 -6.17 0.62
C LEU A 69 -0.19 -5.83 2.00
N SER A 70 -0.04 -6.74 2.94
CA SER A 70 -0.53 -6.60 4.31
C SER A 70 0.61 -6.70 5.32
N LYS A 71 0.53 -5.90 6.39
CA LYS A 71 1.40 -6.03 7.57
C LYS A 71 1.28 -7.40 8.23
N ASN A 72 0.07 -7.96 8.23
CA ASN A 72 -0.29 -9.17 8.95
C ASN A 72 -0.72 -10.29 7.98
N PRO A 73 -0.65 -11.56 8.39
CA PRO A 73 -1.30 -12.65 7.66
C PRO A 73 -2.80 -12.40 7.45
N PHE A 74 -3.38 -13.01 6.43
CA PHE A 74 -4.75 -12.81 5.98
C PHE A 74 -5.76 -12.89 7.14
N ALA A 75 -5.64 -13.89 8.02
CA ALA A 75 -6.53 -14.07 9.17
C ALA A 75 -6.60 -12.86 10.12
N ASN A 76 -5.57 -12.01 10.15
CA ASN A 76 -5.47 -10.81 10.98
C ASN A 76 -5.36 -9.51 10.15
N CYS A 77 -5.76 -9.57 8.87
CA CYS A 77 -5.70 -8.43 7.95
C CYS A 77 -6.87 -7.46 8.18
N PHE A 78 -6.70 -6.23 7.68
CA PHE A 78 -7.72 -5.19 7.59
C PHE A 78 -9.05 -5.71 7.01
N PHE A 79 -9.02 -6.51 5.95
CA PHE A 79 -10.24 -7.04 5.33
C PHE A 79 -11.01 -8.04 6.21
N CYS A 80 -10.37 -8.61 7.23
CA CYS A 80 -11.03 -9.45 8.23
C CYS A 80 -11.52 -8.65 9.45
N GLY A 81 -11.33 -7.32 9.46
CA GLY A 81 -11.73 -6.44 10.56
C GLY A 81 -10.77 -6.41 11.76
N ASN A 82 -9.59 -7.03 11.64
CA ASN A 82 -8.64 -7.22 12.74
C ASN A 82 -7.50 -6.19 12.78
N ALA A 83 -7.41 -5.31 11.78
CA ALA A 83 -6.39 -4.28 11.68
C ALA A 83 -6.93 -3.01 11.02
N GLY A 84 -6.25 -1.88 11.20
CA GLY A 84 -6.63 -0.61 10.58
C GLY A 84 -6.17 -0.48 9.14
N PRO A 85 -6.74 0.46 8.36
CA PRO A 85 -6.41 0.65 6.95
C PRO A 85 -4.99 1.16 6.71
N GLU A 86 -4.26 1.56 7.76
CA GLU A 86 -2.82 1.84 7.70
C GLU A 86 -1.93 0.59 7.58
N THR A 87 -2.53 -0.61 7.69
CA THR A 87 -1.82 -1.90 7.68
C THR A 87 -1.89 -2.64 6.34
N VAL A 88 -2.47 -2.01 5.32
CA VAL A 88 -2.61 -2.57 3.98
C VAL A 88 -2.17 -1.58 2.91
N MET A 89 -1.69 -2.11 1.79
CA MET A 89 -1.22 -1.35 0.64
C MET A 89 -1.64 -2.05 -0.64
N GLU A 90 -2.23 -1.30 -1.55
CA GLU A 90 -2.59 -1.78 -2.89
C GLU A 90 -1.32 -1.97 -3.73
N LEU A 91 -1.25 -3.08 -4.48
CA LEU A 91 -0.12 -3.40 -5.34
C LEU A 91 -0.53 -3.30 -6.82
N ASN A 92 -0.02 -2.29 -7.50
CA ASN A 92 -0.06 -2.21 -8.95
C ASN A 92 1.18 -2.90 -9.52
N LEU A 93 1.09 -4.22 -9.66
CA LEU A 93 2.19 -5.09 -10.10
C LEU A 93 2.58 -4.83 -11.56
N LYS A 94 3.87 -4.98 -11.88
CA LYS A 94 4.32 -4.93 -13.27
C LYS A 94 3.77 -6.11 -14.11
N PRO A 95 3.54 -5.91 -15.42
CA PRO A 95 3.16 -7.00 -16.32
C PRO A 95 4.17 -8.15 -16.29
N GLY A 96 3.65 -9.39 -16.28
CA GLY A 96 4.50 -10.59 -16.23
C GLY A 96 5.04 -10.95 -14.84
N HIS A 97 4.50 -10.34 -13.78
CA HIS A 97 4.83 -10.72 -12.40
C HIS A 97 4.58 -12.22 -12.15
N LYS A 98 5.32 -12.80 -11.18
CA LYS A 98 5.09 -14.18 -10.75
C LYS A 98 3.72 -14.34 -10.08
N LYS A 99 3.22 -15.56 -10.02
CA LYS A 99 2.03 -15.88 -9.23
C LYS A 99 2.36 -15.80 -7.74
N PHE A 100 1.45 -15.21 -6.97
CA PHE A 100 1.51 -15.15 -5.51
C PHE A 100 0.40 -16.01 -4.90
N LYS A 101 0.69 -16.62 -3.76
CA LYS A 101 -0.31 -17.25 -2.89
C LYS A 101 -0.63 -16.31 -1.74
N THR A 102 -1.82 -16.49 -1.18
CA THR A 102 -2.18 -15.83 0.09
C THR A 102 -1.13 -16.15 1.15
N ASP A 103 -0.70 -15.12 1.88
CA ASP A 103 0.31 -15.16 2.93
C ASP A 103 1.75 -15.45 2.45
N ASP A 104 2.02 -15.37 1.15
CA ASP A 104 3.42 -15.27 0.69
C ASP A 104 4.04 -14.00 1.29
N TYR A 105 5.13 -14.16 2.04
CA TYR A 105 5.89 -13.03 2.59
C TYR A 105 6.93 -12.56 1.58
N VAL A 106 6.77 -11.34 1.09
CA VAL A 106 7.51 -10.82 -0.07
C VAL A 106 7.99 -9.40 0.18
N VAL A 107 9.20 -9.12 -0.32
CA VAL A 107 9.77 -7.77 -0.39
C VAL A 107 9.47 -7.19 -1.77
N PHE A 108 8.79 -6.04 -1.81
CA PHE A 108 8.51 -5.30 -3.03
C PHE A 108 9.28 -4.00 -3.09
N LYS A 109 9.60 -3.59 -4.31
CA LYS A 109 10.04 -2.24 -4.66
C LYS A 109 9.05 -1.64 -5.65
N GLY A 110 8.73 -0.37 -5.49
CA GLY A 110 7.88 0.37 -6.42
C GLY A 110 7.75 1.83 -6.04
N LYS A 111 6.96 2.58 -6.80
CA LYS A 111 6.70 4.00 -6.55
C LYS A 111 5.52 4.13 -5.57
N PHE A 112 5.79 4.67 -4.39
CA PHE A 112 4.76 4.87 -3.37
C PHE A 112 3.88 6.08 -3.72
N ARG A 113 2.57 5.92 -3.55
CA ARG A 113 1.58 6.97 -3.78
C ARG A 113 0.55 6.98 -2.66
N LEU A 114 0.26 8.18 -2.16
CA LEU A 114 -0.84 8.44 -1.25
C LEU A 114 -2.16 8.58 -2.01
N ASN A 115 -3.22 8.00 -1.45
CA ASN A 115 -4.59 8.23 -1.90
C ASN A 115 -5.44 8.70 -0.71
N LYS A 116 -6.02 9.90 -0.84
CA LYS A 116 -6.86 10.51 0.22
C LYS A 116 -8.35 10.43 -0.11
N THR A 117 -8.70 10.47 -1.39
CA THR A 117 -10.05 10.86 -1.84
C THR A 117 -10.75 9.80 -2.66
N ASP A 118 -10.02 8.89 -3.30
CA ASP A 118 -10.63 7.87 -4.12
C ASP A 118 -11.03 6.67 -3.25
N ILE A 119 -12.32 6.53 -2.99
CA ILE A 119 -12.89 5.48 -2.13
C ILE A 119 -12.76 4.08 -2.74
N TYR A 120 -12.45 3.97 -4.03
CA TYR A 120 -12.27 2.68 -4.70
C TYR A 120 -10.84 2.15 -4.59
N HIS A 121 -9.92 2.95 -4.06
CA HIS A 121 -8.52 2.60 -3.86
C HIS A 121 -8.14 2.64 -2.38
N LEU A 122 -7.13 1.86 -1.99
CA LEU A 122 -6.58 1.92 -0.62
C LEU A 122 -5.82 3.22 -0.38
N ASN A 123 -5.56 3.55 0.89
CA ASN A 123 -4.84 4.79 1.27
C ASN A 123 -3.40 4.83 0.74
N TYR A 124 -2.80 3.65 0.59
CA TYR A 124 -1.42 3.45 0.16
C TYR A 124 -1.39 2.57 -1.07
N ILE A 125 -0.71 3.03 -2.11
CA ILE A 125 -0.61 2.32 -3.38
C ILE A 125 0.87 2.25 -3.76
N LEU A 126 1.31 1.06 -4.17
CA LEU A 126 2.64 0.84 -4.72
C LEU A 126 2.52 0.60 -6.23
N ASP A 127 2.83 1.65 -6.99
CA ASP A 127 2.84 1.61 -8.44
C ASP A 127 4.11 0.96 -8.96
N GLU A 128 4.00 0.27 -10.10
CA GLU A 128 5.12 -0.44 -10.74
C GLU A 128 5.82 -1.42 -9.78
N ALA A 129 5.04 -2.07 -8.91
CA ALA A 129 5.55 -2.96 -7.89
C ALA A 129 6.21 -4.21 -8.50
N ASP A 130 7.41 -4.51 -8.04
CA ASP A 130 8.21 -5.66 -8.45
C ASP A 130 8.93 -6.28 -7.25
N VAL A 131 9.21 -7.58 -7.33
CA VAL A 131 9.83 -8.30 -6.23
C VAL A 131 11.32 -7.99 -6.17
N VAL A 132 11.81 -7.70 -4.96
CA VAL A 132 13.25 -7.60 -4.70
C VAL A 132 13.76 -8.99 -4.34
N ASN A 133 14.75 -9.48 -5.09
CA ASN A 133 15.46 -10.74 -4.79
C ASN A 133 16.58 -10.53 -3.77
#